data_AF-A0A8S9I0I0-F1
#
_entry.id   AF-A0A8S9I0I0-F1
#
_cell.length_a   1.000
_cell.length_b   1.000
_cell.length_c   1.000
_cell.angle_alpha   90.00
_cell.angle_beta   90.00
_cell.angle_gamma   90.00
#
_symmetry.space_group_name_H-M   'P 1'
#
loop_
_entity.id
_entity.type
_entity.pdbx_description
1 polymer ?
#
loop_
_entity_poly.entity_id
_entity_poly.type
_entity_poly.pdbx_seq_one_letter_code
_entity_poly.pdbx_strand_id
1 'polypeptide(L)'
;FDEHTGVLTLQAKYLPRGCFCKFETKVWYATENKDFFRVITSRCRTLPPPLEDEKQECGFDTLSVDELFKGNMPDWLPDDYATSKLQYYEMKESDVEQGKEWLHLYAELALYTKMQTDPYMFEQSKPFELGKVIVQTRGVVGSMEKVTVDNAVFYVSFKTGCGVVCKGVIRRTRDGMPEHLSEAKCLEGCRNFDEHTGVLTLWAKYLPRGCFCKFETKVWYATENKDFFRVITSRCRTLPPPPEDEKQECGFDTLSVDELFKGNMPDWLPDDYATSKLQYYEMKESDVEQGKEWLHLYAELALYTKMQTDPSKPFELGKVIVQTRGVVGSMEKVTVDNAVFYVRFKTGCGVVCKGVIRRTRDGMPEHLSEAN
;
A
#
# COMPACT_ATOMS: atom_id res chain seq x y z
N PHE A 1 17.14 17.59 2.97
CA PHE A 1 16.13 17.78 1.92
C PHE A 1 16.69 17.15 0.67
N ASP A 2 16.22 15.95 0.31
CA ASP A 2 16.52 15.40 -1.01
C ASP A 2 15.51 16.03 -1.97
N GLU A 3 15.99 17.00 -2.76
CA GLU A 3 15.18 17.68 -3.77
C GLU A 3 15.29 16.91 -5.08
N HIS A 4 14.14 16.42 -5.56
CA HIS A 4 14.09 15.69 -6.82
C HIS A 4 13.32 16.52 -7.85
N THR A 5 13.98 16.75 -8.97
CA THR A 5 13.43 17.50 -10.11
C THR A 5 13.26 16.55 -11.28
N GLY A 6 12.06 16.49 -11.85
CA GLY A 6 11.77 15.71 -13.04
C GLY A 6 11.17 16.57 -14.14
N VAL A 7 11.66 16.39 -15.37
CA VAL A 7 10.97 16.85 -16.58
C VAL A 7 10.38 15.61 -17.24
N LEU A 8 9.05 15.58 -17.35
CA LEU A 8 8.31 14.48 -17.95
C LEU A 8 7.73 14.97 -19.28
N THR A 9 8.00 14.21 -20.34
CA THR A 9 7.31 14.37 -21.62
C THR A 9 6.26 13.29 -21.75
N LEU A 10 5.00 13.69 -21.86
CA LEU A 10 3.84 12.81 -21.91
C LEU A 10 3.15 12.95 -23.26
N GLN A 11 2.49 11.88 -23.71
CA GLN A 11 1.59 11.93 -24.86
C GLN A 11 0.15 11.86 -24.35
N ALA A 12 -0.57 12.96 -24.46
CA ALA A 12 -1.97 13.01 -24.07
C ALA A 12 -2.86 12.76 -25.29
N LYS A 13 -3.96 12.03 -25.09
CA LYS A 13 -4.98 11.79 -26.10
C LYS A 13 -6.13 12.76 -25.88
N TYR A 14 -6.38 13.64 -26.84
CA TYR A 14 -7.53 14.52 -26.83
C TYR A 14 -8.74 13.79 -27.41
N LEU A 15 -9.55 13.22 -26.52
CA LEU A 15 -10.69 12.35 -26.85
C LEU A 15 -11.68 12.98 -27.87
N PRO A 16 -12.04 14.28 -27.82
CA PRO A 16 -13.02 14.84 -28.76
C PRO A 16 -12.60 14.83 -30.23
N ARG A 17 -11.30 14.75 -30.54
CA ARG A 17 -10.80 14.72 -31.93
C ARG A 17 -9.94 13.50 -32.23
N GLY A 18 -9.74 12.60 -31.26
CA GLY A 18 -8.86 11.44 -31.37
C GLY A 18 -7.39 11.79 -31.63
N CYS A 19 -6.99 13.06 -31.49
CA CYS A 19 -5.62 13.50 -31.76
C CYS A 19 -4.75 13.31 -30.53
N PHE A 20 -3.44 13.18 -30.76
CA PHE A 20 -2.44 13.11 -29.71
C PHE A 20 -1.64 14.41 -29.69
N CYS A 21 -1.47 14.96 -28.49
CA CYS A 21 -0.58 16.08 -28.25
C CYS A 21 0.51 15.65 -27.29
N LYS A 22 1.73 16.11 -27.56
CA LYS A 22 2.82 15.96 -26.61
C LYS A 22 2.70 17.07 -25.58
N PHE A 23 2.95 16.75 -24.32
CA PHE A 23 2.99 17.69 -23.21
C PHE A 23 4.31 17.57 -22.48
N GLU A 24 4.82 18.70 -22.04
CA GLU A 24 5.94 18.80 -21.12
C GLU A 24 5.39 19.24 -19.76
N THR A 25 5.73 18.50 -18.71
CA THR A 25 5.52 18.95 -17.34
C THR A 25 6.84 18.91 -16.57
N LYS A 26 7.12 19.98 -15.82
CA LYS A 26 8.25 20.05 -14.91
C LYS A 26 7.73 20.09 -13.49
N VAL A 27 8.13 19.08 -12.74
CA VAL A 27 7.66 18.86 -11.38
C VAL A 27 8.87 18.78 -10.46
N TRP A 28 8.75 19.48 -9.36
CA TRP A 28 9.66 19.44 -8.24
C TRP A 28 8.91 18.78 -7.10
N TYR A 29 9.52 17.85 -6.40
CA TYR A 29 8.97 17.38 -5.16
C TYR A 29 10.02 17.38 -4.07
N ALA A 30 9.56 17.69 -2.86
CA ALA A 30 10.36 17.70 -1.66
C ALA A 30 9.60 16.96 -0.56
N THR A 31 10.29 16.01 0.06
CA THR A 31 9.82 15.38 1.29
C THR A 31 10.41 16.18 2.44
N GLU A 32 9.60 17.07 3.03
CA GLU A 32 10.05 17.93 4.14
C GLU A 32 10.11 17.15 5.47
N ASN A 33 9.24 16.13 5.66
CA ASN A 33 9.21 15.18 6.79
C ASN A 33 8.53 13.84 6.37
N LYS A 34 8.65 12.76 7.17
CA LYS A 34 8.11 11.41 6.86
C LYS A 34 6.61 11.38 6.50
N ASP A 35 5.86 12.38 6.93
CA ASP A 35 4.40 12.41 6.80
C ASP A 35 3.91 13.52 5.85
N PHE A 36 4.83 14.21 5.17
CA PHE A 36 4.52 15.40 4.38
C PHE A 36 5.16 15.33 3.00
N PHE A 37 4.32 15.51 1.98
CA PHE A 37 4.74 15.50 0.58
C PHE A 37 4.34 16.81 -0.10
N ARG A 38 5.33 17.53 -0.62
CA ARG A 38 5.10 18.75 -1.40
C ARG A 38 5.48 18.54 -2.85
N VAL A 39 4.54 18.85 -3.73
CA VAL A 39 4.74 18.86 -5.17
C VAL A 39 4.60 20.28 -5.66
N ILE A 40 5.51 20.71 -6.51
CA ILE A 40 5.47 22.00 -7.18
C ILE A 40 5.53 21.71 -8.68
N THR A 41 4.48 22.06 -9.39
CA THR A 41 4.50 22.11 -10.85
C THR A 41 4.92 23.53 -11.23
N SER A 42 6.06 23.67 -11.92
CA SER A 42 6.53 24.97 -12.42
C SER A 42 6.36 25.13 -13.93
N ARG A 43 5.96 24.06 -14.62
CA ARG A 43 5.70 24.08 -16.06
C ARG A 43 4.71 22.99 -16.44
N CYS A 44 3.74 23.35 -17.27
CA CYS A 44 2.81 22.40 -17.90
C CYS A 44 2.32 22.98 -19.23
N ARG A 45 2.84 22.47 -20.36
CA ARG A 45 2.54 23.04 -21.69
C ARG A 45 2.55 22.00 -22.81
N THR A 46 1.85 22.28 -23.90
CA THR A 46 1.90 21.47 -25.13
C THR A 46 3.25 21.62 -25.84
N LEU A 47 3.68 20.55 -26.51
CA LEU A 47 4.84 20.53 -27.38
C LEU A 47 4.43 20.39 -28.86
N PRO A 48 5.08 21.10 -29.79
CA PRO A 48 6.11 22.12 -29.54
C PRO A 48 5.51 23.36 -28.86
N PRO A 49 6.32 24.13 -28.08
CA PRO A 49 5.83 25.35 -27.47
C PRO A 49 5.36 26.35 -28.54
N PRO A 50 4.35 27.19 -28.25
CA PRO A 50 3.98 28.28 -29.13
C PRO A 50 5.17 29.19 -29.42
N LEU A 51 5.24 29.76 -30.63
CA LEU A 51 6.38 30.57 -31.11
C LEU A 51 6.71 31.80 -30.25
N GLU A 52 5.81 32.19 -29.34
CA GLU A 52 5.96 33.36 -28.44
C GLU A 52 6.29 32.97 -26.98
N ASP A 53 6.36 31.68 -26.63
CA ASP A 53 6.48 31.18 -25.25
C ASP A 53 7.91 30.80 -24.81
N GLU A 54 8.91 31.59 -25.23
CA GLU A 54 10.24 31.61 -24.58
C GLU A 54 10.22 32.50 -23.32
N LYS A 55 9.23 32.30 -22.44
CA LYS A 55 9.23 32.97 -21.14
C LYS A 55 10.39 32.45 -20.30
N GLN A 56 11.16 33.39 -19.73
CA GLN A 56 12.23 33.08 -18.80
C GLN A 56 11.67 32.26 -17.63
N GLU A 57 12.26 31.10 -17.39
CA GLU A 57 11.85 30.17 -16.35
C GLU A 57 12.08 30.81 -14.97
N CYS A 58 11.00 31.03 -14.22
CA CYS A 58 11.06 31.50 -12.84
C CYS A 58 10.67 30.38 -11.88
N GLY A 59 11.30 30.33 -10.72
CA GLY A 59 10.91 29.38 -9.66
C GLY A 59 9.55 29.75 -9.07
N PHE A 60 8.94 28.83 -8.33
CA PHE A 60 7.69 29.09 -7.61
C PHE A 60 7.92 30.13 -6.51
N ASP A 61 7.21 31.26 -6.57
CA ASP A 61 7.36 32.35 -5.60
C ASP A 61 6.52 32.10 -4.34
N THR A 62 7.14 31.48 -3.35
CA THR A 62 6.52 31.23 -2.04
C THR A 62 6.12 32.50 -1.28
N LEU A 63 6.72 33.66 -1.58
CA LEU A 63 6.39 34.92 -0.91
C LEU A 63 5.07 35.50 -1.43
N SER A 64 4.74 35.25 -2.69
CA SER A 64 3.50 35.68 -3.35
C SER A 64 2.28 34.81 -3.02
N VAL A 65 2.47 33.67 -2.32
CA VAL A 65 1.36 32.87 -1.78
C VAL A 65 0.57 33.70 -0.77
N ASP A 66 -0.74 33.47 -0.66
CA ASP A 66 -1.58 34.10 0.35
C ASP A 66 -1.20 33.64 1.77
N GLU A 67 -1.01 34.60 2.69
CA GLU A 67 -0.65 34.36 4.09
C GLU A 67 -1.52 33.32 4.81
N LEU A 68 -2.82 33.22 4.47
CA LEU A 68 -3.72 32.21 5.05
C LEU A 68 -3.26 30.78 4.75
N PHE A 69 -2.61 30.57 3.61
CA PHE A 69 -2.19 29.26 3.12
C PHE A 69 -0.66 29.06 3.24
N LYS A 70 0.04 29.98 3.91
CA LYS A 70 1.45 29.79 4.31
C LYS A 70 1.56 28.97 5.60
N GLY A 71 2.77 28.53 5.93
CA GLY A 71 3.08 27.85 7.18
C GLY A 71 2.85 26.33 7.14
N ASN A 72 2.71 25.72 8.31
CA ASN A 72 2.56 24.26 8.45
C ASN A 72 1.24 23.78 7.84
N MET A 73 1.22 22.49 7.48
CA MET A 73 -0.02 21.84 7.05
C MET A 73 -1.01 21.82 8.24
N PRO A 74 -2.28 22.21 8.05
CA PRO A 74 -3.25 22.10 9.12
C PRO A 74 -3.55 20.62 9.42
N ASP A 75 -3.86 20.34 10.68
CA ASP A 75 -4.49 19.09 11.10
C ASP A 75 -5.91 18.99 10.51
N TRP A 76 -6.59 17.88 10.79
CA TRP A 76 -7.91 17.59 10.30
C TRP A 76 -8.90 18.63 10.83
N LEU A 77 -10.06 18.69 10.18
CA LEU A 77 -11.13 19.65 10.47
C LEU A 77 -11.33 19.83 11.98
N PRO A 78 -11.28 21.07 12.49
CA PRO A 78 -11.52 21.33 13.90
C PRO A 78 -12.98 21.01 14.25
N ASP A 79 -13.25 20.57 15.47
CA ASP A 79 -14.59 20.14 15.89
C ASP A 79 -15.67 21.22 15.72
N ASP A 80 -15.27 22.50 15.75
CA ASP A 80 -16.12 23.68 15.61
C ASP A 80 -16.06 24.33 14.22
N TYR A 81 -15.58 23.62 13.18
CA TYR A 81 -15.40 24.16 11.83
C TYR A 81 -16.67 24.81 11.25
N ALA A 82 -17.85 24.31 11.62
CA ALA A 82 -19.14 24.84 11.19
C ALA A 82 -19.44 26.26 11.74
N THR A 83 -18.82 26.64 12.85
CA THR A 83 -18.97 27.95 13.52
C THR A 83 -17.73 28.84 13.42
N SER A 84 -16.68 28.35 12.76
CA SER A 84 -15.41 29.06 12.61
C SER A 84 -15.56 30.34 11.77
N LYS A 85 -14.67 31.31 12.01
CA LYS A 85 -14.55 32.52 11.18
C LYS A 85 -14.03 32.21 9.77
N LEU A 86 -13.41 31.04 9.58
CA LEU A 86 -12.94 30.55 8.29
C LEU A 86 -14.09 29.90 7.54
N GLN A 87 -14.14 30.09 6.22
CA GLN A 87 -15.24 29.59 5.41
C GLN A 87 -14.93 28.19 4.89
N TYR A 88 -15.62 27.22 5.48
CA TYR A 88 -15.62 25.83 5.04
C TYR A 88 -16.82 25.59 4.14
N TYR A 89 -16.56 25.06 2.96
CA TYR A 89 -17.58 24.61 2.01
C TYR A 89 -17.58 23.08 1.99
N GLU A 90 -18.71 22.48 2.34
CA GLU A 90 -18.93 21.06 2.17
C GLU A 90 -19.41 20.81 0.73
N MET A 91 -18.61 20.07 -0.05
CA MET A 91 -18.95 19.77 -1.44
C MET A 91 -20.17 18.85 -1.49
N LYS A 92 -21.12 19.17 -2.37
CA LYS A 92 -22.26 18.30 -2.65
C LYS A 92 -21.79 17.10 -3.46
N GLU A 93 -22.55 16.02 -3.43
CA GLU A 93 -22.25 14.80 -4.22
C GLU A 93 -22.08 15.09 -5.71
N SER A 94 -22.87 16.01 -6.28
CA SER A 94 -22.73 16.48 -7.66
C SER A 94 -21.37 17.15 -7.93
N ASP A 95 -20.86 17.90 -6.97
CA ASP A 95 -19.58 18.60 -7.09
C ASP A 95 -18.42 17.61 -6.95
N VAL A 96 -18.56 16.64 -6.04
CA VAL A 96 -17.58 15.55 -5.87
C VAL A 96 -17.51 14.71 -7.15
N GLU A 97 -18.64 14.37 -7.75
CA GLU A 97 -18.67 13.59 -9.00
C GLU A 97 -18.08 14.39 -10.18
N GLN A 98 -18.36 15.70 -10.27
CA GLN A 98 -17.73 16.56 -11.29
C GLN A 98 -16.21 16.67 -11.10
N GLY A 99 -15.72 16.59 -9.85
CA GLY A 99 -14.31 16.69 -9.50
C GLY A 99 -13.59 15.37 -9.28
N LYS A 100 -14.26 14.26 -9.54
CA LYS A 100 -13.86 12.92 -9.08
C LYS A 100 -12.42 12.57 -9.45
N GLU A 101 -12.03 12.77 -10.70
CA GLU A 101 -10.71 12.36 -11.19
C GLU A 101 -9.57 13.06 -10.45
N TRP A 102 -9.64 14.38 -10.27
CA TRP A 102 -8.59 15.12 -9.58
C TRP A 102 -8.68 15.01 -8.05
N LEU A 103 -9.87 14.79 -7.49
CA LEU A 103 -10.05 14.47 -6.07
C LEU A 103 -9.48 13.09 -5.73
N HIS A 104 -9.62 12.11 -6.63
CA HIS A 104 -8.96 10.81 -6.49
C HIS A 104 -7.44 10.96 -6.53
N LEU A 105 -6.90 11.74 -7.48
CA LEU A 105 -5.48 12.04 -7.50
C LEU A 105 -5.01 12.67 -6.18
N TYR A 106 -5.81 13.54 -5.57
CA TYR A 106 -5.49 14.14 -4.27
C TYR A 106 -5.47 13.12 -3.13
N ALA A 107 -6.45 12.22 -3.10
CA ALA A 107 -6.48 11.12 -2.14
C ALA A 107 -5.28 10.16 -2.35
N GLU A 108 -4.92 9.86 -3.59
CA GLU A 108 -3.75 9.03 -3.93
C GLU A 108 -2.46 9.68 -3.45
N LEU A 109 -2.26 10.97 -3.76
CA LEU A 109 -1.06 11.70 -3.32
C LEU A 109 -0.99 11.83 -1.80
N ALA A 110 -2.13 11.99 -1.11
CA ALA A 110 -2.18 11.95 0.35
C ALA A 110 -1.77 10.57 0.87
N LEU A 111 -2.29 9.48 0.32
CA LEU A 111 -1.92 8.12 0.70
C LEU A 111 -0.43 7.82 0.44
N TYR A 112 0.08 8.30 -0.70
CA TYR A 112 1.47 8.13 -1.10
C TYR A 112 2.42 8.67 -0.03
N THR A 113 2.05 9.74 0.70
CA THR A 113 2.90 10.32 1.75
C THR A 113 3.37 9.30 2.79
N LYS A 114 2.52 8.32 3.15
CA LYS A 114 2.81 7.26 4.12
C LYS A 114 3.35 5.98 3.47
N MET A 115 2.99 5.71 2.21
CA MET A 115 3.27 4.44 1.53
C MET A 115 4.51 4.46 0.62
N GLN A 116 5.33 5.52 0.69
CA GLN A 116 6.50 5.71 -0.21
C GLN A 116 7.46 4.52 -0.24
N THR A 117 7.55 3.77 0.87
CA THR A 117 8.44 2.61 1.01
C THR A 117 7.86 1.30 0.51
N ASP A 118 6.55 1.25 0.19
CA ASP A 118 5.88 0.04 -0.32
C ASP A 118 4.95 0.37 -1.50
N PRO A 119 5.50 0.37 -2.74
CA PRO A 119 4.72 0.63 -3.96
C PRO A 119 3.57 -0.36 -4.20
N TYR A 120 3.66 -1.58 -3.67
CA TYR A 120 2.61 -2.58 -3.83
C TYR A 120 1.42 -2.30 -2.92
N MET A 121 1.68 -1.98 -1.65
CA MET A 121 0.63 -1.56 -0.72
C MET A 121 -0.02 -0.28 -1.18
N PHE A 122 0.73 0.65 -1.77
CA PHE A 122 0.17 1.83 -2.41
C PHE A 122 -0.85 1.48 -3.50
N GLU A 123 -0.49 0.60 -4.45
CA GLU A 123 -1.37 0.19 -5.55
C GLU A 123 -2.64 -0.52 -5.06
N GLN A 124 -2.54 -1.43 -4.07
CA GLN A 124 -3.71 -2.13 -3.51
C GLN A 124 -4.57 -1.23 -2.61
N SER A 125 -3.96 -0.23 -1.98
CA SER A 125 -4.64 0.69 -1.07
C SER A 125 -5.13 1.94 -1.77
N LYS A 126 -5.05 2.02 -3.11
CA LYS A 126 -5.54 3.17 -3.86
C LYS A 126 -6.96 3.53 -3.42
N PRO A 127 -7.26 4.84 -3.28
CA PRO A 127 -8.60 5.30 -2.96
C PRO A 127 -9.58 4.78 -4.02
N PHE A 128 -10.50 3.91 -3.62
CA PHE A 128 -11.52 3.40 -4.53
C PHE A 128 -12.85 4.16 -4.39
N GLU A 129 -13.11 4.76 -3.23
CA GLU A 129 -14.34 5.50 -2.95
C GLU A 129 -14.02 6.82 -2.24
N LEU A 130 -14.43 7.93 -2.85
CA LEU A 130 -14.36 9.26 -2.22
C LEU A 130 -15.53 9.41 -1.24
N GLY A 131 -15.21 9.85 -0.03
CA GLY A 131 -16.18 10.18 0.99
C GLY A 131 -16.46 11.68 1.05
N LYS A 132 -16.62 12.18 2.27
CA LYS A 132 -16.82 13.60 2.57
C LYS A 132 -15.63 14.43 2.10
N VAL A 133 -15.90 15.49 1.34
CA VAL A 133 -14.92 16.51 0.93
C VAL A 133 -15.34 17.87 1.47
N ILE A 134 -14.46 18.48 2.28
CA ILE A 134 -14.62 19.83 2.78
C ILE A 134 -13.49 20.69 2.23
N VAL A 135 -13.83 21.91 1.80
CA VAL A 135 -12.88 22.86 1.23
C VAL A 135 -12.86 24.11 2.08
N GLN A 136 -11.67 24.49 2.54
CA GLN A 136 -11.43 25.76 3.19
C GLN A 136 -10.87 26.75 2.17
N THR A 137 -11.53 27.91 2.06
CA THR A 137 -11.13 29.00 1.17
C THR A 137 -11.24 30.33 1.90
N ARG A 138 -10.68 31.40 1.31
CA ARG A 138 -10.71 32.76 1.89
C ARG A 138 -12.05 33.47 1.73
N GLY A 139 -12.91 33.06 0.80
CA GLY A 139 -14.17 33.75 0.48
C GLY A 139 -15.32 32.81 0.12
N VAL A 140 -16.54 33.35 0.01
CA VAL A 140 -17.74 32.51 -0.14
C VAL A 140 -17.72 31.86 -1.52
N VAL A 141 -17.54 30.55 -1.50
CA VAL A 141 -17.62 29.71 -2.70
C VAL A 141 -19.09 29.53 -3.04
N GLY A 142 -19.54 30.21 -4.09
CA GLY A 142 -20.88 30.03 -4.66
C GLY A 142 -20.96 28.90 -5.70
N SER A 143 -19.82 28.40 -6.19
CA SER A 143 -19.74 27.37 -7.23
C SER A 143 -18.38 26.65 -7.24
N MET A 144 -18.35 25.44 -7.78
CA MET A 144 -17.14 24.62 -7.91
C MET A 144 -16.04 25.24 -8.78
N GLU A 145 -16.40 26.10 -9.74
CA GLU A 145 -15.43 26.82 -10.58
C GLU A 145 -14.50 27.74 -9.77
N LYS A 146 -14.97 28.28 -8.65
CA LYS A 146 -14.10 29.08 -7.76
C LYS A 146 -13.11 28.20 -6.99
N VAL A 147 -13.52 27.00 -6.61
CA VAL A 147 -12.69 26.02 -5.89
C VAL A 147 -11.52 25.54 -6.76
N THR A 148 -11.72 25.42 -8.07
CA THR A 148 -10.68 24.91 -8.97
C THR A 148 -9.60 25.95 -9.31
N VAL A 149 -9.91 27.24 -9.18
CA VAL A 149 -9.03 28.34 -9.62
C VAL A 149 -8.17 28.90 -8.47
N ASP A 150 -8.71 28.96 -7.25
CA ASP A 150 -8.08 29.65 -6.12
C ASP A 150 -7.24 28.75 -5.19
N ASN A 151 -6.55 29.42 -4.26
CA ASN A 151 -5.89 28.79 -3.12
C ASN A 151 -6.94 28.14 -2.20
N ALA A 152 -6.71 26.89 -1.80
CA ALA A 152 -7.66 26.13 -1.02
C ALA A 152 -6.97 25.04 -0.19
N VAL A 153 -7.59 24.69 0.94
CA VAL A 153 -7.27 23.46 1.67
C VAL A 153 -8.44 22.49 1.53
N PHE A 154 -8.16 21.30 1.02
CA PHE A 154 -9.09 20.21 0.86
C PHE A 154 -8.91 19.20 1.98
N TYR A 155 -10.02 18.85 2.62
CA TYR A 155 -10.13 17.81 3.62
C TYR A 155 -10.94 16.69 2.98
N VAL A 156 -10.25 15.66 2.52
CA VAL A 156 -10.83 14.56 1.74
C VAL A 156 -10.83 13.32 2.62
N SER A 157 -12.01 12.79 2.93
CA SER A 157 -12.12 11.42 3.44
C SER A 157 -12.31 10.46 2.27
N PHE A 158 -11.70 9.29 2.34
CA PHE A 158 -11.80 8.28 1.30
C PHE A 158 -11.63 6.88 1.88
N LYS A 159 -12.12 5.89 1.16
CA LYS A 159 -11.93 4.48 1.46
C LYS A 159 -10.91 3.88 0.51
N THR A 160 -9.92 3.22 1.08
CA THR A 160 -8.86 2.51 0.35
C THR A 160 -9.34 1.16 -0.15
N GLY A 161 -8.71 0.59 -1.18
CA GLY A 161 -9.06 -0.74 -1.70
C GLY A 161 -9.07 -1.85 -0.63
N CYS A 162 -8.29 -1.69 0.44
CA CYS A 162 -8.29 -2.55 1.62
C CYS A 162 -9.40 -2.23 2.64
N GLY A 163 -10.36 -1.36 2.33
CA GLY A 163 -11.52 -1.09 3.18
C GLY A 163 -11.29 -0.12 4.34
N VAL A 164 -10.08 0.42 4.49
CA VAL A 164 -9.74 1.41 5.52
C VAL A 164 -10.25 2.79 5.13
N VAL A 165 -10.85 3.50 6.09
CA VAL A 165 -11.24 4.90 5.90
C VAL A 165 -10.08 5.79 6.33
N CYS A 166 -9.56 6.57 5.38
CA CYS A 166 -8.47 7.49 5.61
C CYS A 166 -8.89 8.92 5.31
N LYS A 167 -8.12 9.87 5.86
CA LYS A 167 -8.37 11.29 5.71
C LYS A 167 -7.12 11.95 5.17
N GLY A 168 -7.23 12.62 4.04
CA GLY A 168 -6.16 13.38 3.42
C GLY A 168 -6.42 14.88 3.58
N VAL A 169 -5.39 15.62 3.97
CA VAL A 169 -5.38 17.07 3.93
C VAL A 169 -4.50 17.49 2.76
N ILE A 170 -5.03 18.32 1.87
CA ILE A 170 -4.33 18.79 0.68
C ILE A 170 -4.42 20.31 0.63
N ARG A 171 -3.29 20.99 0.60
CA ARG A 171 -3.24 22.44 0.47
C ARG A 171 -2.72 22.79 -0.92
N ARG A 172 -3.56 23.42 -1.71
CA ARG A 172 -3.26 23.95 -3.04
C ARG A 172 -2.97 25.44 -2.94
N THR A 173 -1.83 25.87 -3.46
CA THR A 173 -1.45 27.27 -3.55
C THR A 173 -0.90 27.62 -4.93
N ARG A 174 -1.14 28.87 -5.34
CA ARG A 174 -0.60 29.51 -6.53
C ARG A 174 0.16 30.76 -6.11
N ASP A 175 1.18 31.12 -6.88
CA ASP A 175 2.01 32.32 -6.70
C ASP A 175 1.60 33.45 -7.66
N GLY A 176 0.47 33.30 -8.38
CA GLY A 176 -0.01 34.23 -9.38
C GLY A 176 0.39 33.90 -10.82
N MET A 177 1.34 32.96 -11.02
CA MET A 177 1.67 32.46 -12.35
C MET A 177 0.73 31.29 -12.74
N PRO A 178 0.08 31.32 -13.93
CA PRO A 178 -0.92 30.31 -14.29
C PRO A 178 -0.42 28.86 -14.32
N GLU A 179 0.85 28.68 -14.70
CA GLU A 179 1.52 27.38 -14.82
C GLU A 179 2.07 26.85 -13.49
N HIS A 180 2.11 27.71 -12.46
CA HIS A 180 2.69 27.40 -11.17
C HIS A 180 1.62 26.92 -10.20
N LEU A 181 1.86 25.74 -9.63
CA LEU A 181 0.97 25.14 -8.65
C LEU A 181 1.82 24.45 -7.59
N SER A 182 1.67 24.86 -6.33
CA SER A 182 2.21 24.13 -5.20
C SER A 182 1.09 23.39 -4.49
N GLU A 183 1.35 22.14 -4.20
CA GLU A 183 0.37 21.27 -3.58
C GLU A 183 1.07 20.45 -2.49
N ALA A 184 0.74 20.75 -1.25
CA ALA A 184 1.19 20.05 -0.07
C ALA A 184 0.13 19.01 0.35
N LYS A 185 0.55 17.82 0.74
CA LYS A 185 -0.33 16.71 1.11
C LYS A 185 0.14 16.05 2.40
N CYS A 186 -0.82 15.64 3.23
CA CYS A 186 -0.60 14.85 4.42
C CYS A 186 -1.75 13.83 4.57
N LEU A 187 -1.45 12.66 5.11
CA LEU A 187 -2.44 11.68 5.54
C LEU A 187 -2.63 11.77 7.05
N GLU A 188 -3.88 11.89 7.48
CA GLU A 188 -4.25 12.01 8.88
C GLU A 188 -5.33 11.00 9.24
N GLY A 189 -5.35 10.50 10.48
CA GLY A 189 -6.46 9.67 10.97
C GLY A 189 -6.70 8.33 10.26
N CYS A 190 -5.85 7.94 9.32
CA CYS A 190 -5.71 6.56 8.87
C CYS A 190 -5.08 5.86 10.09
N ARG A 191 -5.93 5.29 11.00
CA ARG A 191 -5.42 4.45 12.08
C ARG A 191 -4.52 3.45 11.38
N ASN A 192 -3.27 3.43 11.81
CA ASN A 192 -2.18 2.61 11.29
C ASN A 192 -2.75 1.42 10.52
N PHE A 193 -2.38 1.26 9.24
CA PHE A 193 -2.02 -0.10 8.85
C PHE A 193 -1.11 -0.55 9.98
N ASP A 194 -1.53 -1.48 10.83
CA ASP A 194 -0.80 -1.84 12.05
C ASP A 194 0.53 -2.48 11.60
N GLU A 195 1.46 -1.62 11.17
CA GLU A 195 2.78 -1.87 10.62
C GLU A 195 3.68 -2.09 11.81
N HIS A 196 3.53 -3.26 12.41
CA HIS A 196 4.42 -3.69 13.46
C HIS A 196 5.64 -4.33 12.80
N THR A 197 6.66 -3.50 12.62
CA THR A 197 8.01 -3.97 12.33
C THR A 197 8.65 -4.44 13.62
N GLY A 198 8.81 -5.76 13.73
CA GLY A 198 9.45 -6.39 14.88
C GLY A 198 10.80 -6.98 14.47
N VAL A 199 11.87 -6.58 15.16
CA VAL A 199 13.10 -7.38 15.18
C VAL A 199 13.02 -8.28 16.40
N LEU A 200 12.78 -9.56 16.18
CA LEU A 200 12.74 -10.57 17.24
C LEU A 200 14.11 -11.24 17.32
N THR A 201 14.69 -11.17 18.51
CA THR A 201 15.90 -11.93 18.84
C THR A 201 15.50 -13.14 19.68
N LEU A 202 15.76 -14.33 19.15
CA LEU A 202 15.34 -15.59 19.73
C LEU A 202 16.56 -16.48 20.02
N TRP A 203 16.44 -17.37 20.99
CA TRP A 203 17.41 -18.44 21.20
C TRP A 203 16.83 -19.73 20.63
N ALA A 204 17.41 -20.24 19.55
CA ALA A 204 17.00 -21.52 18.98
C ALA A 204 17.91 -22.64 19.49
N LYS A 205 17.30 -23.76 19.85
CA LYS A 205 18.02 -24.97 20.26
C LYS A 205 18.25 -25.85 19.04
N TYR A 206 19.52 -26.07 18.68
CA TYR A 206 19.88 -27.01 17.65
C TYR A 206 19.96 -28.43 18.25
N LEU A 207 18.87 -29.19 18.08
CA LEU A 207 18.67 -30.50 18.69
C LEU A 207 19.81 -31.51 18.42
N PRO A 208 20.42 -31.60 17.22
CA PRO A 208 21.46 -32.59 16.95
C PRO A 208 22.74 -32.45 17.79
N ARG A 209 23.05 -31.24 18.29
CA ARG A 209 24.25 -30.98 19.13
C ARG A 209 23.91 -30.44 20.52
N GLY A 210 22.63 -30.23 20.82
CA GLY A 210 22.17 -29.62 22.07
C GLY A 210 22.63 -28.17 22.28
N CYS A 211 23.22 -27.53 21.27
CA CYS A 211 23.71 -26.16 21.36
C CYS A 211 22.58 -25.15 21.14
N PHE A 212 22.73 -23.99 21.77
CA PHE A 212 21.82 -22.86 21.56
C PHE A 212 22.50 -21.84 20.67
N CYS A 213 21.79 -21.42 19.63
CA CYS A 213 22.25 -20.38 18.73
C CYS A 213 21.31 -19.19 18.91
N LYS A 214 21.89 -17.99 18.96
CA LYS A 214 21.09 -16.76 18.93
C LYS A 214 20.68 -16.53 17.48
N PHE A 215 19.41 -16.25 17.25
CA PHE A 215 18.84 -15.95 15.95
C PHE A 215 18.18 -14.58 15.98
N GLU A 216 18.28 -13.87 14.88
CA GLU A 216 17.57 -12.63 14.62
C GLU A 216 16.61 -12.88 13.46
N THR A 217 15.33 -12.58 13.67
CA THR A 217 14.33 -12.53 12.61
C THR A 217 13.73 -11.13 12.55
N LYS A 218 13.64 -10.56 11.35
CA LYS A 218 12.95 -9.30 11.09
C LYS A 218 11.65 -9.63 10.39
N VAL A 219 10.57 -9.37 11.10
CA VAL A 219 9.22 -9.67 10.66
C VAL A 219 8.47 -8.37 10.50
N TRP A 220 7.80 -8.26 9.37
CA TRP A 220 6.82 -7.25 9.05
C TRP A 220 5.48 -7.96 9.05
N TYR A 221 4.48 -7.43 9.72
CA TYR A 221 3.13 -7.93 9.53
C TYR A 221 2.17 -6.77 9.33
N ALA A 222 1.15 -7.03 8.51
CA ALA A 222 0.06 -6.12 8.24
C ALA A 222 -1.26 -6.86 8.46
N THR A 223 -2.14 -6.25 9.23
CA THR A 223 -3.55 -6.63 9.31
C THR A 223 -4.32 -5.68 8.39
N GLU A 224 -4.82 -6.20 7.28
CA GLU A 224 -5.49 -5.37 6.27
C GLU A 224 -6.99 -5.26 6.54
N ASN A 225 -7.61 -6.29 7.17
CA ASN A 225 -8.99 -6.36 7.67
C ASN A 225 -9.15 -7.50 8.72
N LYS A 226 -10.33 -7.65 9.35
CA LYS A 226 -10.63 -8.75 10.31
C LYS A 226 -10.41 -10.17 9.73
N ASP A 227 -10.34 -10.32 8.42
CA ASP A 227 -10.25 -11.61 7.75
C ASP A 227 -8.95 -11.80 6.95
N PHE A 228 -8.02 -10.82 6.95
CA PHE A 228 -6.78 -10.90 6.17
C PHE A 228 -5.53 -10.53 6.99
N PHE A 229 -4.52 -11.38 6.92
CA PHE A 229 -3.25 -11.21 7.60
C PHE A 229 -2.07 -11.52 6.70
N ARG A 230 -1.10 -10.61 6.65
CA ARG A 230 0.13 -10.79 5.89
C ARG A 230 1.34 -10.69 6.80
N VAL A 231 2.25 -11.65 6.67
CA VAL A 231 3.56 -11.67 7.31
C VAL A 231 4.61 -11.67 6.22
N ILE A 232 5.59 -10.78 6.34
CA ILE A 232 6.78 -10.76 5.52
C ILE A 232 7.97 -10.96 6.45
N THR A 233 8.74 -12.01 6.22
CA THR A 233 10.05 -12.18 6.84
C THR A 233 11.07 -11.67 5.84
N SER A 234 11.83 -10.63 6.21
CA SER A 234 12.87 -10.05 5.34
C SER A 234 14.28 -10.41 5.79
N ARG A 235 14.43 -11.07 6.94
CA ARG A 235 15.72 -11.46 7.50
C ARG A 235 15.53 -12.57 8.51
N CYS A 236 16.33 -13.62 8.40
CA CYS A 236 16.35 -14.71 9.37
C CYS A 236 17.76 -15.31 9.40
N ARG A 237 18.56 -14.98 10.42
CA ARG A 237 19.97 -15.37 10.49
C ARG A 237 20.47 -15.65 11.90
N THR A 238 21.54 -16.42 12.00
CA THR A 238 22.27 -16.62 13.26
C THR A 238 23.04 -15.36 13.66
N LEU A 239 23.14 -15.10 14.96
CA LEU A 239 23.97 -14.05 15.53
C LEU A 239 25.20 -14.65 16.26
N PRO A 240 26.40 -14.07 16.08
CA PRO A 240 26.72 -12.98 15.15
C PRO A 240 26.66 -13.45 13.67
N PRO A 241 26.41 -12.53 12.72
CA PRO A 241 26.37 -12.91 11.31
C PRO A 241 27.75 -13.40 10.84
N PRO A 242 27.82 -14.36 9.91
CA PRO A 242 29.05 -14.71 9.22
C PRO A 242 29.69 -13.48 8.57
N PRO A 243 31.04 -13.41 8.44
CA PRO A 243 31.73 -12.27 7.83
C PRO A 243 31.29 -11.92 6.40
N GLU A 244 30.68 -12.88 5.69
CA GLU A 244 30.23 -12.75 4.31
C GLU A 244 28.77 -12.23 4.19
N ASP A 245 28.04 -12.11 5.31
CA ASP A 245 26.61 -11.79 5.36
C ASP A 245 26.30 -10.34 5.78
N GLU A 246 27.29 -9.45 5.76
CA GLU A 246 27.09 -7.98 5.83
C GLU A 246 26.59 -7.42 4.47
N LYS A 247 25.54 -8.03 3.92
CA LYS A 247 24.88 -7.50 2.71
C LYS A 247 24.00 -6.31 3.07
N GLN A 248 23.95 -5.34 2.17
CA GLN A 248 23.06 -4.19 2.25
C GLN A 248 21.61 -4.66 2.29
N GLU A 249 20.85 -4.19 3.28
CA GLU A 249 19.46 -4.59 3.50
C GLU A 249 18.58 -4.11 2.34
N CYS A 250 17.90 -5.04 1.67
CA CYS A 250 16.89 -4.75 0.67
C CYS A 250 15.50 -5.20 1.16
N GLY A 251 14.47 -4.45 0.80
CA GLY A 251 13.08 -4.84 1.10
C GLY A 251 12.64 -6.06 0.29
N PHE A 252 11.51 -6.66 0.66
CA PHE A 252 10.89 -7.74 -0.11
C PHE A 252 10.42 -7.19 -1.47
N ASP A 253 10.92 -7.75 -2.58
CA ASP A 253 10.57 -7.32 -3.94
C ASP A 253 9.30 -8.01 -4.44
N THR A 254 8.16 -7.37 -4.21
CA THR A 254 6.85 -7.84 -4.65
C THR A 254 6.71 -7.88 -6.17
N LEU A 255 7.51 -7.12 -6.94
CA LEU A 255 7.46 -7.11 -8.40
C LEU A 255 8.06 -8.39 -8.99
N SER A 256 9.05 -8.97 -8.30
CA SER A 256 9.71 -10.22 -8.66
C SER A 256 8.91 -11.47 -8.29
N VAL A 257 7.80 -11.33 -7.55
CA VAL A 257 6.86 -12.44 -7.31
C VAL A 257 6.23 -12.87 -8.64
N ASP A 258 5.92 -14.15 -8.76
CA ASP A 258 5.25 -14.71 -9.93
C ASP A 258 3.81 -14.16 -10.05
N GLU A 259 3.44 -13.63 -11.23
CA GLU A 259 2.13 -13.05 -11.55
C GLU A 259 0.94 -13.94 -11.14
N LEU A 260 1.12 -15.27 -11.20
CA LEU A 260 0.08 -16.24 -10.82
C LEU A 260 -0.28 -16.18 -9.33
N PHE A 261 0.66 -15.74 -8.50
CA PHE A 261 0.51 -15.60 -7.06
C PHE A 261 0.41 -14.12 -6.62
N LYS A 262 0.22 -13.19 -7.57
CA LYS A 262 -0.14 -11.80 -7.29
C LYS A 262 -1.67 -11.66 -7.19
N GLY A 263 -2.12 -10.53 -6.64
CA GLY A 263 -3.54 -10.17 -6.58
C GLY A 263 -4.24 -10.61 -5.29
N ASN A 264 -5.58 -10.69 -5.33
CA ASN A 264 -6.40 -11.02 -4.17
C ASN A 264 -6.20 -12.47 -3.72
N MET A 265 -6.44 -12.75 -2.44
CA MET A 265 -6.46 -14.12 -1.94
C MET A 265 -7.60 -14.90 -2.62
N PRO A 266 -7.36 -16.12 -3.17
CA PRO A 266 -8.44 -16.92 -3.70
C PRO A 266 -9.39 -17.38 -2.60
N ASP A 267 -10.66 -17.55 -2.98
CA ASP A 267 -11.63 -18.26 -2.16
C ASP A 267 -11.22 -19.73 -1.95
N TRP A 268 -11.91 -20.43 -1.05
CA TRP A 268 -11.73 -21.86 -0.88
C TRP A 268 -11.93 -22.61 -2.22
N LEU A 269 -11.10 -23.63 -2.45
CA LEU A 269 -11.04 -24.53 -3.63
C LEU A 269 -12.25 -24.48 -4.58
N PRO A 270 -12.04 -24.19 -5.88
CA PRO A 270 -13.10 -24.27 -6.90
C PRO A 270 -13.70 -25.67 -7.00
N ASP A 271 -15.00 -25.76 -7.32
CA ASP A 271 -15.68 -27.05 -7.48
C ASP A 271 -15.08 -27.92 -8.60
N ASP A 272 -14.40 -27.30 -9.57
CA ASP A 272 -13.80 -27.92 -10.75
C ASP A 272 -12.26 -27.97 -10.68
N TYR A 273 -11.67 -27.89 -9.48
CA TYR A 273 -10.20 -27.82 -9.31
C TYR A 273 -9.46 -28.99 -9.96
N ALA A 274 -10.10 -30.17 -10.08
CA ALA A 274 -9.54 -31.34 -10.75
C ALA A 274 -9.35 -31.18 -12.28
N THR A 275 -10.06 -30.24 -12.90
CA THR A 275 -10.04 -29.98 -14.36
C THR A 275 -9.39 -28.66 -14.74
N SER A 276 -8.91 -27.89 -13.75
CA SER A 276 -8.33 -26.57 -13.95
C SER A 276 -6.96 -26.61 -14.65
N LYS A 277 -6.60 -25.52 -15.35
CA LYS A 277 -5.25 -25.31 -15.93
C LYS A 277 -4.15 -25.22 -14.86
N LEU A 278 -4.52 -24.85 -13.64
CA LEU A 278 -3.66 -24.81 -12.47
C LEU A 278 -3.54 -26.21 -11.88
N GLN A 279 -2.33 -26.60 -11.48
CA GLN A 279 -2.09 -27.93 -10.95
C GLN A 279 -2.27 -27.92 -9.44
N TYR A 280 -3.30 -28.64 -8.99
CA TYR A 280 -3.58 -28.90 -7.59
C TYR A 280 -2.98 -30.24 -7.20
N TYR A 281 -2.25 -30.24 -6.10
CA TYR A 281 -1.64 -31.40 -5.50
C TYR A 281 -2.27 -31.66 -4.14
N GLU A 282 -2.88 -32.84 -3.99
CA GLU A 282 -3.35 -33.32 -2.69
C GLU A 282 -2.19 -33.99 -1.96
N MET A 283 -1.80 -33.43 -0.82
CA MET A 283 -0.70 -33.96 -0.02
C MET A 283 -1.09 -35.32 0.57
N LYS A 284 -0.20 -36.30 0.50
CA LYS A 284 -0.41 -37.58 1.18
C LYS A 284 -0.22 -37.40 2.68
N GLU A 285 -0.74 -38.34 3.46
CA GLU A 285 -0.59 -38.32 4.92
C GLU A 285 0.88 -38.27 5.37
N SER A 286 1.77 -38.97 4.65
CA SER A 286 3.23 -38.91 4.89
C SER A 286 3.81 -37.51 4.66
N ASP A 287 3.28 -36.79 3.68
CA ASP A 287 3.74 -35.44 3.32
C ASP A 287 3.23 -34.44 4.36
N VAL A 288 1.97 -34.59 4.80
CA VAL A 288 1.39 -33.79 5.89
C VAL A 288 2.17 -34.00 7.19
N GLU A 289 2.54 -35.24 7.52
CA GLU A 289 3.33 -35.51 8.74
C GLU A 289 4.75 -34.96 8.63
N GLN A 290 5.40 -35.04 7.47
CA GLN A 290 6.71 -34.42 7.24
C GLN A 290 6.65 -32.89 7.38
N GLY A 291 5.55 -32.27 6.94
CA GLY A 291 5.34 -30.82 6.96
C GLY A 291 4.59 -30.30 8.20
N LYS A 292 4.34 -31.15 9.18
CA LYS A 292 3.39 -30.89 10.26
C LYS A 292 3.66 -29.58 10.98
N GLU A 293 4.88 -29.31 11.39
CA GLU A 293 5.19 -28.12 12.20
C GLU A 293 4.87 -26.80 11.49
N TRP A 294 5.21 -26.64 10.21
CA TRP A 294 4.91 -25.40 9.47
C TRP A 294 3.48 -25.36 8.94
N LEU A 295 2.86 -26.51 8.63
CA LEU A 295 1.43 -26.58 8.35
C LEU A 295 0.61 -26.21 9.59
N HIS A 296 1.14 -26.53 10.77
CA HIS A 296 0.57 -26.12 12.04
C HIS A 296 0.63 -24.60 12.19
N LEU A 297 1.79 -23.98 11.93
CA LEU A 297 1.90 -22.52 11.90
C LEU A 297 0.87 -21.88 10.95
N TYR A 298 0.64 -22.44 9.76
CA TYR A 298 -0.35 -21.93 8.82
C TYR A 298 -1.78 -22.00 9.34
N ALA A 299 -2.15 -23.09 10.02
CA ALA A 299 -3.45 -23.20 10.65
C ALA A 299 -3.61 -22.20 11.81
N GLU A 300 -2.56 -21.95 12.59
CA GLU A 300 -2.53 -20.93 13.65
C GLU A 300 -2.72 -19.53 13.08
N LEU A 301 -1.99 -19.19 12.01
CA LEU A 301 -2.15 -17.92 11.30
C LEU A 301 -3.58 -17.72 10.80
N ALA A 302 -4.20 -18.78 10.23
CA ALA A 302 -5.60 -18.75 9.78
C ALA A 302 -6.62 -18.58 10.90
N LEU A 303 -6.30 -19.05 12.10
CA LEU A 303 -7.14 -18.92 13.28
C LEU A 303 -7.00 -17.54 13.91
N TYR A 304 -5.78 -17.02 13.93
CA TYR A 304 -5.44 -15.73 14.51
C TYR A 304 -6.20 -14.60 13.81
N THR A 305 -6.31 -14.63 12.49
CA THR A 305 -7.08 -13.65 11.70
C THR A 305 -8.51 -13.54 12.22
N LYS A 306 -9.18 -14.69 12.41
CA LYS A 306 -10.61 -14.76 12.72
C LYS A 306 -10.96 -14.52 14.19
N MET A 307 -10.10 -14.94 15.12
CA MET A 307 -10.47 -15.01 16.55
C MET A 307 -9.81 -13.92 17.41
N GLN A 308 -8.70 -13.29 16.98
CA GLN A 308 -7.94 -12.30 17.78
C GLN A 308 -7.69 -12.72 19.26
N THR A 309 -7.65 -14.03 19.52
CA THR A 309 -7.46 -14.63 20.85
C THR A 309 -6.45 -15.76 20.77
N ASP A 310 -5.78 -16.03 21.89
CA ASP A 310 -4.72 -17.04 22.04
C ASP A 310 -5.12 -18.43 21.47
N PRO A 311 -4.47 -18.91 20.39
CA PRO A 311 -4.74 -20.19 19.76
C PRO A 311 -4.10 -21.35 20.55
N SER A 312 -4.28 -21.41 21.87
CA SER A 312 -3.51 -22.28 22.75
C SER A 312 -3.95 -23.75 22.81
N LYS A 313 -4.54 -24.32 21.75
CA LYS A 313 -4.89 -25.76 21.72
C LYS A 313 -4.63 -26.46 20.38
N PRO A 314 -4.14 -27.72 20.42
CA PRO A 314 -3.76 -28.47 19.25
C PRO A 314 -4.94 -28.66 18.31
N PHE A 315 -4.71 -28.41 17.04
CA PHE A 315 -5.64 -28.66 15.96
C PHE A 315 -5.22 -29.93 15.22
N GLU A 316 -6.20 -30.70 14.80
CA GLU A 316 -6.00 -31.88 13.97
C GLU A 316 -5.95 -31.43 12.51
N LEU A 317 -4.78 -31.54 11.88
CA LEU A 317 -4.65 -31.28 10.44
C LEU A 317 -5.47 -32.33 9.68
N GLY A 318 -6.32 -31.83 8.78
CA GLY A 318 -7.08 -32.66 7.86
C GLY A 318 -6.48 -32.61 6.46
N LYS A 319 -7.37 -32.56 5.47
CA LYS A 319 -6.98 -32.49 4.06
C LYS A 319 -6.22 -31.20 3.75
N VAL A 320 -5.05 -31.33 3.15
CA VAL A 320 -4.23 -30.22 2.62
C VAL A 320 -4.12 -30.34 1.11
N ILE A 321 -4.55 -29.30 0.41
CA ILE A 321 -4.35 -29.16 -1.03
C ILE A 321 -3.39 -28.01 -1.28
N VAL A 322 -2.47 -28.20 -2.21
CA VAL A 322 -1.49 -27.20 -2.62
C VAL A 322 -1.71 -26.87 -4.08
N GLN A 323 -1.70 -25.59 -4.41
CA GLN A 323 -1.73 -25.09 -5.78
C GLN A 323 -0.36 -24.52 -6.14
N THR A 324 0.22 -25.05 -7.21
CA THR A 324 1.54 -24.65 -7.72
C THR A 324 1.46 -24.37 -9.23
N ARG A 325 2.49 -23.69 -9.77
CA ARG A 325 2.58 -23.40 -11.21
C ARG A 325 2.98 -24.62 -12.06
N GLY A 326 3.62 -25.63 -11.48
CA GLY A 326 4.11 -26.82 -12.20
C GLY A 326 3.94 -28.13 -11.43
N VAL A 327 4.25 -29.25 -12.11
CA VAL A 327 4.05 -30.61 -11.58
C VAL A 327 4.99 -30.82 -10.40
N VAL A 328 4.39 -30.92 -9.22
CA VAL A 328 5.06 -31.30 -7.99
C VAL A 328 5.34 -32.80 -8.05
N GLY A 329 6.60 -33.16 -8.24
CA GLY A 329 7.06 -34.55 -8.18
C GLY A 329 7.43 -35.01 -6.77
N SER A 330 7.57 -34.09 -5.81
CA SER A 330 7.97 -34.36 -4.42
C SER A 330 7.68 -33.17 -3.49
N MET A 331 7.63 -33.46 -2.18
CA MET A 331 7.49 -32.51 -1.07
C MET A 331 8.52 -31.36 -1.12
N GLU A 332 9.75 -31.64 -1.57
CA GLU A 332 10.82 -30.63 -1.64
C GLU A 332 10.48 -29.46 -2.57
N LYS A 333 9.72 -29.71 -3.65
CA LYS A 333 9.27 -28.62 -4.54
C LYS A 333 8.21 -27.74 -3.88
N VAL A 334 7.38 -28.29 -3.01
CA VAL A 334 6.33 -27.56 -2.28
C VAL A 334 6.91 -26.57 -1.28
N THR A 335 8.07 -26.88 -0.70
CA THR A 335 8.74 -26.01 0.29
C THR A 335 9.55 -24.87 -0.31
N VAL A 336 9.94 -25.00 -1.59
CA VAL A 336 10.88 -24.08 -2.26
C VAL A 336 10.16 -23.04 -3.11
N ASP A 337 9.06 -23.41 -3.76
CA ASP A 337 8.36 -22.54 -4.72
C ASP A 337 7.20 -21.74 -4.11
N ASN A 338 6.72 -20.76 -4.88
CA ASN A 338 5.46 -20.06 -4.61
C ASN A 338 4.30 -21.06 -4.67
N ALA A 339 3.40 -20.98 -3.69
CA ALA A 339 2.31 -21.92 -3.56
C ALA A 339 1.12 -21.31 -2.80
N VAL A 340 -0.09 -21.79 -3.10
CA VAL A 340 -1.28 -21.55 -2.29
C VAL A 340 -1.69 -22.84 -1.59
N PHE A 341 -1.81 -22.79 -0.28
CA PHE A 341 -2.16 -23.91 0.59
C PHE A 341 -3.61 -23.77 1.05
N TYR A 342 -4.40 -24.80 0.81
CA TYR A 342 -5.78 -24.93 1.28
C TYR A 342 -5.78 -25.96 2.40
N VAL A 343 -5.81 -25.47 3.63
CA VAL A 343 -5.65 -26.29 4.84
C VAL A 343 -7.01 -26.44 5.51
N ARG A 344 -7.51 -27.67 5.61
CA ARG A 344 -8.63 -28.00 6.48
C ARG A 344 -8.07 -28.49 7.81
N PHE A 345 -8.57 -27.96 8.91
CA PHE A 345 -8.13 -28.36 10.25
C PHE A 345 -9.30 -28.34 11.23
N LYS A 346 -9.21 -29.15 12.29
CA LYS A 346 -10.20 -29.20 13.35
C LYS A 346 -9.60 -28.61 14.61
N THR A 347 -10.28 -27.60 15.17
CA THR A 347 -9.86 -26.95 16.41
C THR A 347 -10.05 -27.86 17.62
N GLY A 348 -9.40 -27.55 18.75
CA GLY A 348 -9.55 -28.29 20.00
C GLY A 348 -10.98 -28.32 20.57
N CYS A 349 -11.87 -27.43 20.14
CA CYS A 349 -13.31 -27.45 20.47
C CYS A 349 -14.16 -28.25 19.47
N GLY A 350 -13.53 -28.88 18.48
CA GLY A 350 -14.18 -29.75 17.49
C GLY A 350 -14.72 -29.01 16.27
N VAL A 351 -14.58 -27.68 16.17
CA VAL A 351 -14.99 -26.89 15.00
C VAL A 351 -14.03 -27.16 13.84
N VAL A 352 -14.59 -27.47 12.67
CA VAL A 352 -13.83 -27.66 11.44
C VAL A 352 -13.67 -26.31 10.74
N CYS A 353 -12.42 -25.91 10.54
CA CYS A 353 -12.02 -24.67 9.90
C CYS A 353 -11.34 -24.94 8.56
N LYS A 354 -11.26 -23.87 7.77
CA LYS A 354 -10.64 -23.81 6.46
C LYS A 354 -9.74 -22.57 6.45
N GLY A 355 -8.47 -22.74 6.08
CA GLY A 355 -7.52 -21.65 5.90
C GLY A 355 -6.96 -21.69 4.48
N VAL A 356 -6.78 -20.52 3.88
CA VAL A 356 -6.09 -20.36 2.59
C VAL A 356 -4.83 -19.56 2.87
N ILE A 357 -3.66 -20.12 2.56
CA ILE A 357 -2.38 -19.47 2.81
C ILE A 357 -1.63 -19.36 1.50
N ARG A 358 -1.30 -18.14 1.10
CA ARG A 358 -0.43 -17.90 -0.05
C ARG A 358 0.98 -17.61 0.43
N ARG A 359 1.91 -18.48 0.04
CA ARG A 359 3.35 -18.31 0.24
C ARG A 359 4.00 -17.80 -1.04
N THR A 360 4.73 -16.70 -0.94
CA THR A 360 5.51 -16.14 -2.04
C THR A 360 6.93 -15.79 -1.62
N ARG A 361 7.84 -15.92 -2.59
CA ARG A 361 9.25 -15.52 -2.54
C ARG A 361 9.52 -14.56 -3.69
N ASP A 362 10.45 -13.64 -3.46
CA ASP A 362 10.93 -12.65 -4.45
C ASP A 362 12.26 -13.06 -5.11
N GLY A 363 12.75 -14.27 -4.80
CA GLY A 363 14.04 -14.78 -5.28
C GLY A 363 15.20 -14.56 -4.30
N MET A 364 15.02 -13.80 -3.23
CA MET A 364 16.00 -13.67 -2.15
C MET A 364 15.82 -14.82 -1.13
N PRO A 365 16.88 -15.54 -0.71
CA PRO A 365 16.74 -16.73 0.13
C PRO A 365 16.09 -16.48 1.50
N GLU A 366 16.33 -15.30 2.07
CA GLU A 366 15.85 -14.88 3.40
C GLU A 366 14.45 -14.26 3.37
N HIS A 367 13.92 -14.01 2.17
CA HIS A 367 12.67 -13.30 1.97
C HIS A 367 11.51 -14.27 1.77
N LEU A 368 10.48 -14.12 2.59
CA LEU A 368 9.28 -14.93 2.55
C LEU A 368 8.06 -14.08 2.90
N SER A 369 7.07 -14.07 2.01
CA SER A 369 5.76 -13.47 2.30
C SER A 369 4.73 -14.59 2.44
N GLU A 370 3.96 -14.54 3.52
CA GLU A 370 2.88 -15.46 3.84
C GLU A 370 1.63 -14.61 4.09
N ALA A 371 0.61 -14.80 3.26
CA ALA A 371 -0.68 -14.13 3.39
C ALA A 371 -1.77 -15.15 3.68
N ASN A 372 -2.77 -14.76 4.47
CA ASN A 372 -3.98 -15.53 4.75
C ASN A 372 -5.21 -14.66 4.54
#